data_AF-A0AAX3W166-F1
#
_entry.id   AF-A0AAX3W166-F1
#
_cell.length_a   1.000
_cell.length_b   1.000
_cell.length_c   1.000
_cell.angle_alpha   90.00
_cell.angle_beta   90.00
_cell.angle_gamma   90.00
#
_symmetry.space_group_name_H-M   'P 1'
#
loop_
_entity.id
_entity.type
_entity.pdbx_description
1 polymer ?
#
loop_
_entity_poly.entity_id
_entity_poly.type
_entity_poly.pdbx_seq_one_letter_code
_entity_poly.pdbx_strand_id
1 'polypeptide(L)'
;MTLSIIGLILALIALTINIAIVIVNYKNDKSSYDYTFDDEKYVKRIEIKFLENKINRIESNTLPLVTKYQKEQKQKLIETRKAHWKSFNTWKFHKGMFEENFEKDKDNTVCGECLSDGLKLTVDYKTSHTIDRFGLGGRVENDYPISAEQKCTVCNHVADKWEYKE
;
A
#
# COMPACT_ATOMS: atom_id res chain seq x y z
N MET A 1 -11.66 4.88 9.78
CA MET A 1 -10.95 3.58 9.69
C MET A 1 -11.45 2.55 10.71
N THR A 2 -11.78 2.95 11.95
CA THR A 2 -12.28 2.05 13.00
C THR A 2 -13.61 1.37 12.68
N LEU A 3 -14.57 2.09 12.09
CA LEU A 3 -15.88 1.56 11.70
C LEU A 3 -15.80 0.43 10.65
N SER A 4 -14.84 0.53 9.73
CA SER A 4 -14.64 -0.46 8.66
C SER A 4 -14.08 -1.78 9.19
N ILE A 5 -13.24 -1.72 10.23
CA ILE A 5 -12.67 -2.91 10.89
C ILE A 5 -13.74 -3.63 11.72
N ILE A 6 -14.57 -2.86 12.45
CA ILE A 6 -15.68 -3.41 13.24
C ILE A 6 -16.69 -4.12 12.33
N GLY A 7 -17.02 -3.54 11.16
CA GLY A 7 -17.91 -4.17 10.19
C GLY A 7 -17.36 -5.50 9.63
N LEU A 8 -16.05 -5.57 9.41
CA LEU A 8 -15.39 -6.78 8.91
C LEU A 8 -15.36 -7.90 9.96
N ILE A 9 -15.16 -7.56 11.23
CA ILE A 9 -15.23 -8.49 12.36
C ILE A 9 -16.66 -9.06 12.51
N LEU A 10 -17.67 -8.20 12.45
CA LEU A 10 -19.08 -8.63 12.54
C LEU A 10 -19.49 -9.53 11.36
N ALA A 11 -19.01 -9.25 10.15
CA ALA A 11 -19.26 -10.09 8.98
C ALA A 11 -18.63 -11.49 9.11
N LEU A 12 -17.42 -11.58 9.68
CA LEU A 12 -16.76 -12.87 9.93
C LEU A 12 -17.50 -13.68 10.99
N ILE A 13 -18.00 -13.04 12.06
CA ILE A 13 -18.82 -13.69 13.09
C ILE A 13 -20.15 -14.20 12.51
N ALA A 14 -20.81 -13.40 11.67
CA ALA A 14 -22.05 -13.83 11.00
C ALA A 14 -21.83 -15.01 10.04
N LEU A 15 -20.66 -15.07 9.38
CA LEU A 15 -20.28 -16.18 8.51
C LEU A 15 -20.06 -17.46 9.31
N THR A 16 -19.33 -17.40 10.44
CA THR A 16 -19.05 -18.58 11.27
C THR A 16 -20.32 -19.13 11.91
N ILE A 17 -21.24 -18.26 12.35
CA ILE A 17 -22.55 -18.67 12.87
C ILE A 17 -23.38 -19.37 11.78
N ASN A 18 -23.44 -18.81 10.56
CA ASN A 18 -24.16 -19.44 9.45
C ASN A 18 -23.58 -20.82 9.10
N ILE A 19 -22.25 -20.94 9.05
CA ILE A 19 -21.58 -22.22 8.79
C ILE A 19 -21.91 -23.23 9.90
N ALA A 20 -21.89 -22.81 11.18
CA ALA A 20 -22.22 -23.67 12.30
C ALA A 20 -23.68 -24.16 12.25
N ILE A 21 -24.63 -23.27 11.93
CA ILE A 21 -26.06 -23.64 11.78
C ILE A 21 -26.24 -24.64 10.65
N VAL A 22 -25.59 -24.43 9.50
CA VAL A 22 -25.65 -25.36 8.36
C VAL A 22 -25.08 -26.73 8.74
N ILE A 23 -23.96 -26.78 9.46
CA ILE A 23 -23.34 -28.04 9.91
C ILE A 23 -24.24 -28.78 10.90
N VAL A 24 -24.86 -28.07 11.85
CA VAL A 24 -25.78 -28.66 12.84
C VAL A 24 -27.03 -29.19 12.16
N ASN A 25 -27.64 -28.43 11.24
CA ASN A 25 -28.81 -28.88 10.49
C ASN A 25 -28.48 -30.09 9.61
N TYR A 26 -27.33 -30.08 8.93
CA TYR A 26 -26.88 -31.22 8.12
C TYR A 26 -26.68 -32.50 8.96
N LYS A 27 -26.12 -32.37 10.17
CA LYS A 27 -25.95 -33.52 11.09
C LYS A 27 -27.29 -34.06 11.61
N ASN A 28 -28.24 -33.18 11.91
CA ASN A 28 -29.56 -33.58 12.40
C ASN A 28 -30.44 -34.20 11.30
N ASP A 29 -30.34 -33.74 10.05
CA ASP A 29 -31.02 -34.38 8.92
C ASP A 29 -30.47 -35.79 8.66
N LYS A 30 -29.18 -36.02 8.92
CA LYS A 30 -28.54 -37.33 8.71
C LYS A 30 -28.96 -38.40 9.74
N SER A 31 -29.58 -38.05 10.86
CA SER A 31 -30.13 -39.03 11.82
C SER A 31 -31.55 -39.51 11.48
N SER A 32 -32.17 -38.99 10.42
CA SER A 32 -33.58 -39.25 10.07
C SER A 32 -33.78 -40.06 8.78
N TYR A 33 -32.72 -40.48 8.08
CA TYR A 33 -32.87 -41.17 6.80
C TYR A 33 -32.07 -42.47 6.75
N ASP A 34 -32.78 -43.60 6.72
CA ASP A 34 -32.29 -44.88 6.25
C ASP A 34 -31.96 -44.75 4.75
N TYR A 35 -30.77 -44.24 4.45
CA TYR A 35 -30.24 -44.22 3.08
C TYR A 35 -29.49 -45.53 2.83
N THR A 36 -30.00 -46.32 1.87
CA THR A 36 -29.28 -47.46 1.34
C THR A 36 -27.99 -47.01 0.64
N PHE A 37 -26.95 -47.85 0.74
CA PHE A 37 -25.54 -47.53 0.43
C PHE A 37 -25.28 -46.99 -1.00
N ASP A 38 -26.20 -47.18 -1.95
CA ASP A 38 -26.07 -46.69 -3.33
C ASP A 38 -26.54 -45.22 -3.54
N ASP A 39 -27.48 -44.72 -2.73
CA ASP A 39 -27.99 -43.34 -2.85
C ASP A 39 -26.98 -42.29 -2.33
N GLU A 40 -26.13 -42.69 -1.37
CA GLU A 40 -25.12 -41.80 -0.76
C GLU A 40 -24.11 -41.26 -1.80
N LYS A 41 -23.86 -42.02 -2.88
CA LYS A 41 -22.87 -41.68 -3.91
C LYS A 41 -23.40 -40.63 -4.91
N TYR A 42 -24.70 -40.65 -5.19
CA TYR A 42 -25.36 -39.72 -6.10
C TYR A 42 -25.68 -38.38 -5.42
N VAL A 43 -26.14 -38.42 -4.17
CA VAL A 43 -26.40 -37.23 -3.34
C VAL A 43 -25.12 -36.41 -3.14
N LYS A 44 -23.99 -37.08 -2.84
CA LYS A 44 -22.67 -36.42 -2.71
C LYS A 44 -22.24 -35.68 -3.98
N ARG A 45 -22.51 -36.21 -5.19
CA ARG A 45 -22.14 -35.53 -6.46
C ARG A 45 -22.96 -34.27 -6.72
N ILE A 46 -24.25 -34.29 -6.39
CA ILE A 46 -25.14 -33.13 -6.58
C ILE A 46 -24.77 -32.02 -5.61
N GLU A 47 -24.50 -32.36 -4.34
CA GLU A 47 -24.03 -31.40 -3.34
C GLU A 47 -22.67 -30.79 -3.72
N ILE A 48 -21.73 -31.59 -4.22
CA ILE A 48 -20.42 -31.08 -4.69
C ILE A 48 -20.61 -30.09 -5.84
N LYS A 49 -21.40 -30.43 -6.87
CA LYS A 49 -21.69 -29.50 -7.98
C LYS A 49 -22.38 -28.22 -7.52
N PHE A 50 -23.25 -28.31 -6.52
CA PHE A 50 -23.92 -27.14 -5.96
C PHE A 50 -22.95 -26.22 -5.20
N LEU A 51 -22.03 -26.81 -4.44
CA LEU A 51 -20.97 -26.08 -3.75
C LEU A 51 -19.99 -25.44 -4.73
N GLU A 52 -19.56 -26.16 -5.78
CA GLU A 52 -18.73 -25.62 -6.87
C GLU A 52 -19.41 -24.43 -7.55
N ASN A 53 -20.70 -24.53 -7.87
CA ASN A 53 -21.45 -23.43 -8.46
C ASN A 53 -21.54 -22.22 -7.53
N LYS A 54 -21.70 -22.43 -6.21
CA LYS A 54 -21.67 -21.35 -5.23
C LYS A 54 -20.30 -20.69 -5.14
N ILE A 55 -19.22 -21.48 -5.11
CA ILE A 55 -17.84 -20.97 -5.09
C ILE A 55 -17.57 -20.15 -6.35
N ASN A 56 -17.89 -20.69 -7.53
CA ASN A 56 -17.72 -20.00 -8.81
C ASN A 56 -18.49 -18.67 -8.85
N ARG A 57 -19.71 -18.64 -8.28
CA ARG A 57 -20.52 -17.42 -8.19
C ARG A 57 -19.94 -16.41 -7.20
N ILE A 58 -19.37 -16.87 -6.08
CA ILE A 58 -18.69 -15.99 -5.12
C ILE A 58 -17.43 -15.41 -5.76
N GLU A 59 -16.64 -16.23 -6.45
CA GLU A 59 -15.43 -15.81 -7.15
C GLU A 59 -15.76 -14.81 -8.26
N SER A 60 -16.77 -15.07 -9.10
CA SER A 60 -17.21 -14.15 -10.16
C SER A 60 -17.66 -12.80 -9.61
N ASN A 61 -18.22 -12.78 -8.40
CA ASN A 61 -18.68 -11.55 -7.75
C ASN A 61 -17.57 -10.82 -6.99
N THR A 62 -16.61 -11.53 -6.41
CA THR A 62 -15.53 -10.95 -5.60
C THR A 62 -14.33 -10.51 -6.43
N LEU A 63 -13.97 -11.25 -7.48
CA LEU A 63 -12.87 -10.93 -8.37
C LEU A 63 -12.92 -9.50 -8.95
N PRO A 64 -14.06 -8.98 -9.47
CA PRO A 64 -14.12 -7.61 -9.96
C PRO A 64 -13.95 -6.58 -8.84
N LEU A 65 -14.44 -6.85 -7.62
CA LEU A 65 -14.29 -5.96 -6.47
C LEU A 65 -12.82 -5.89 -6.02
N VAL A 66 -12.15 -7.03 -5.93
CA VAL A 66 -10.71 -7.11 -5.61
C VAL A 66 -9.90 -6.38 -6.67
N THR A 67 -10.20 -6.62 -7.95
CA THR A 67 -9.52 -5.97 -9.07
C THR A 67 -9.72 -4.45 -9.04
N LYS A 68 -10.95 -3.98 -8.77
CA LYS A 68 -11.25 -2.55 -8.65
C LYS A 68 -10.47 -1.91 -7.50
N TYR A 69 -10.50 -2.52 -6.32
CA TYR A 69 -9.75 -2.03 -5.16
C TYR A 69 -8.24 -1.95 -5.44
N GLN A 70 -7.66 -2.98 -6.05
CA GLN A 70 -6.24 -2.97 -6.43
C GLN A 70 -5.90 -1.85 -7.42
N LYS A 71 -6.78 -1.59 -8.41
CA LYS A 71 -6.61 -0.47 -9.35
C LYS A 71 -6.66 0.87 -8.63
N GLU A 72 -7.60 1.06 -7.72
CA GLU A 72 -7.72 2.30 -6.92
C GLU A 72 -6.49 2.54 -6.05
N GLN A 73 -5.97 1.50 -5.39
CA GLN A 73 -4.74 1.61 -4.59
C GLN A 73 -3.53 1.97 -5.46
N LYS A 74 -3.38 1.33 -6.64
CA LYS A 74 -2.31 1.68 -7.59
C LYS A 74 -2.43 3.12 -8.07
N GLN A 75 -3.64 3.58 -8.35
CA GLN A 75 -3.88 4.96 -8.79
C GLN A 75 -3.50 5.97 -7.70
N LYS A 76 -3.91 5.73 -6.45
CA LYS A 76 -3.52 6.57 -5.31
C LYS A 76 -2.01 6.65 -5.14
N LEU A 77 -1.31 5.51 -5.24
CA LEU A 77 0.16 5.48 -5.18
C LEU A 77 0.80 6.33 -6.29
N ILE A 78 0.27 6.26 -7.52
CA ILE A 78 0.75 7.08 -8.65
C ILE A 78 0.51 8.57 -8.37
N GLU A 79 -0.64 8.94 -7.82
CA GLU A 79 -0.98 10.32 -7.48
C GLU A 79 -0.07 10.87 -6.38
N THR A 80 0.16 10.10 -5.32
CA THR A 80 1.14 10.45 -4.26
C THR A 80 2.53 10.65 -4.86
N ARG A 81 3.03 9.72 -5.70
CA ARG A 81 4.32 9.86 -6.38
C ARG A 81 4.43 11.17 -7.17
N LYS A 82 3.40 11.49 -7.96
CA LYS A 82 3.36 12.74 -8.74
C LYS A 82 3.37 13.97 -7.84
N ALA A 83 2.64 13.95 -6.72
CA ALA A 83 2.59 15.05 -5.77
C ALA A 83 3.96 15.30 -5.11
N HIS A 84 4.65 14.23 -4.67
CA HIS A 84 6.01 14.30 -4.13
C HIS A 84 6.98 14.94 -5.13
N TRP A 85 7.03 14.42 -6.36
CA TRP A 85 7.91 14.96 -7.40
C TRP A 85 7.59 16.41 -7.76
N LYS A 86 6.30 16.77 -7.84
CA LYS A 86 5.89 18.15 -8.10
C LYS A 86 6.35 19.09 -6.99
N SER A 87 6.11 18.73 -5.73
CA SER A 87 6.52 19.52 -4.56
C SER A 87 8.04 19.71 -4.52
N PHE A 88 8.79 18.61 -4.70
CA PHE A 88 10.25 18.64 -4.73
C PHE A 88 10.79 19.54 -5.86
N ASN A 89 10.26 19.40 -7.07
CA ASN A 89 10.71 20.19 -8.21
C ASN A 89 10.34 21.68 -8.05
N THR A 90 9.19 22.01 -7.46
CA THR A 90 8.83 23.39 -7.14
C THR A 90 9.81 24.00 -6.14
N TRP A 91 10.12 23.29 -5.05
CA TRP A 91 11.11 23.75 -4.07
C TRP A 91 12.48 23.93 -4.73
N LYS A 92 12.95 22.93 -5.48
CA LYS A 92 14.23 22.97 -6.20
C LYS A 92 14.29 24.14 -7.19
N PHE A 93 13.21 24.40 -7.94
CA PHE A 93 13.15 25.47 -8.92
C PHE A 93 13.16 26.85 -8.26
N HIS A 94 12.39 27.06 -7.19
CA HIS A 94 12.46 28.31 -6.44
C HIS A 94 13.88 28.55 -5.91
N LYS A 95 14.58 27.53 -5.44
CA LYS A 95 15.98 27.68 -4.99
C LYS A 95 16.94 28.03 -6.13
N GLY A 96 16.83 27.38 -7.28
CA GLY A 96 17.66 27.69 -8.45
C GLY A 96 17.42 29.10 -9.05
N MET A 97 16.30 29.76 -8.71
CA MET A 97 16.06 31.17 -9.06
C MET A 97 16.43 32.16 -7.95
N PHE A 98 16.70 31.69 -6.73
CA PHE A 98 17.03 32.53 -5.56
C PHE A 98 18.42 32.19 -5.02
N GLU A 99 19.46 32.32 -5.85
CA GLU A 99 20.83 32.56 -5.36
C GLU A 99 20.98 33.94 -4.69
N GLU A 100 19.95 34.81 -4.75
CA GLU A 100 20.05 36.20 -4.29
C GLU A 100 19.59 36.47 -2.85
N ASN A 101 18.92 35.55 -2.15
CA ASN A 101 18.33 35.86 -0.83
C ASN A 101 18.73 34.84 0.24
N PHE A 102 20.04 34.75 0.52
CA PHE A 102 20.49 34.25 1.82
C PHE A 102 20.16 35.31 2.88
N GLU A 103 19.00 35.18 3.52
CA GLU A 103 18.81 35.83 4.82
C GLU A 103 19.85 35.25 5.77
N LYS A 104 20.80 36.11 6.18
CA LYS A 104 21.80 35.81 7.19
C LYS A 104 21.09 35.31 8.45
N ASP A 105 21.07 34.00 8.66
CA ASP A 105 20.87 33.43 9.99
C ASP A 105 21.97 33.98 10.89
N LYS A 106 21.61 34.98 11.71
CA LYS A 106 22.53 35.78 12.52
C LYS A 106 23.24 35.00 13.64
N ASP A 107 22.82 33.75 13.90
CA ASP A 107 23.31 32.96 15.03
C ASP A 107 24.18 31.75 14.66
N ASN A 108 24.31 31.42 13.36
CA ASN A 108 25.15 30.31 12.92
C ASN A 108 26.40 30.84 12.22
N THR A 109 27.57 30.28 12.56
CA THR A 109 28.86 30.65 11.94
C THR A 109 28.90 30.14 10.50
N VAL A 110 28.22 30.86 9.60
CA VAL A 110 28.16 30.56 8.17
C VAL A 110 29.51 30.93 7.54
N CYS A 111 30.18 29.98 6.91
CA CYS A 111 31.43 30.25 6.19
C CYS A 111 31.14 30.93 4.84
N GLY A 112 32.12 31.64 4.27
CA GLY A 112 31.95 32.33 2.98
C GLY A 112 31.46 31.42 1.85
N GLU A 113 31.79 30.13 1.91
CA GLU A 113 31.42 29.12 0.91
C GLU A 113 29.95 28.65 1.01
N CYS A 114 29.23 29.03 2.05
CA CYS A 114 27.78 28.80 2.10
C CYS A 114 27.00 29.76 1.18
N LEU A 115 27.62 30.88 0.79
CA LEU A 115 27.03 31.93 -0.04
C LEU A 115 27.46 31.83 -1.51
N SER A 116 28.25 30.80 -1.86
CA SER A 116 28.72 30.49 -3.21
C SER A 116 28.07 29.19 -3.73
N ASP A 117 28.55 28.70 -4.87
CA ASP A 117 28.17 27.42 -5.50
C ASP A 117 28.55 26.18 -4.66
N GLY A 118 29.14 26.36 -3.47
CA GLY A 118 29.63 25.30 -2.58
C GLY A 118 28.55 24.48 -1.85
N LEU A 119 27.30 24.48 -2.31
CA LEU A 119 26.18 23.76 -1.71
C LEU A 119 25.96 22.39 -2.37
N LYS A 120 25.94 21.34 -1.56
CA LYS A 120 25.60 19.98 -1.98
C LYS A 120 24.15 19.67 -1.63
N LEU A 121 23.38 19.25 -2.64
CA LEU A 121 22.04 18.72 -2.46
C LEU A 121 22.11 17.23 -2.09
N THR A 122 21.51 16.88 -0.95
CA THR A 122 21.28 15.49 -0.52
C THR A 122 19.78 15.23 -0.56
N VAL A 123 19.34 14.15 -1.19
CA VAL A 123 17.92 13.81 -1.35
C VAL A 123 17.68 12.42 -0.79
N ASP A 124 16.70 12.31 0.10
CA ASP A 124 16.25 11.05 0.65
C ASP A 124 15.05 10.55 -0.16
N TYR A 125 15.13 9.30 -0.60
CA TYR A 125 14.11 8.67 -1.44
C TYR A 125 13.33 7.62 -0.67
N LYS A 126 12.07 7.42 -1.06
CA LYS A 126 11.34 6.20 -0.73
C LYS A 126 11.97 5.06 -1.50
N THR A 127 12.53 4.09 -0.78
CA THR A 127 13.03 2.86 -1.37
C THR A 127 11.89 1.89 -1.61
N SER A 128 11.77 1.42 -2.84
CA SER A 128 10.90 0.30 -3.19
C SER A 128 11.76 -0.95 -3.39
N HIS A 129 11.32 -2.07 -2.84
CA HIS A 129 11.91 -3.36 -3.11
C HIS A 129 11.18 -3.99 -4.29
N THR A 130 11.86 -4.07 -5.43
CA THR A 130 11.41 -4.92 -6.52
C THR A 130 12.04 -6.29 -6.32
N ILE A 131 11.19 -7.29 -6.02
CA ILE A 131 11.62 -8.68 -6.05
C ILE A 131 11.72 -9.04 -7.53
N ASP A 132 12.95 -9.18 -8.04
CA ASP A 132 13.16 -9.81 -9.34
C ASP A 132 12.55 -11.21 -9.29
N ARG A 133 11.68 -11.53 -10.27
CA ARG A 133 10.93 -12.80 -10.33
C ARG A 133 11.79 -14.07 -10.28
N PHE A 134 13.11 -13.93 -10.33
CA PHE A 134 14.09 -15.01 -10.39
C PHE A 134 14.92 -15.20 -9.11
N GLY A 135 14.53 -14.60 -7.97
CA GLY A 135 15.04 -14.99 -6.64
C GLY A 135 16.50 -14.62 -6.35
N LEU A 136 17.12 -13.80 -7.19
CA LEU A 136 18.42 -13.19 -6.92
C LEU A 136 18.18 -11.79 -6.35
N GLY A 137 18.65 -11.56 -5.12
CA GLY A 137 18.65 -10.30 -4.35
C GLY A 137 17.79 -9.15 -4.90
N GLY A 138 16.70 -8.82 -4.21
CA GLY A 138 15.80 -7.74 -4.62
C GLY A 138 16.55 -6.43 -4.93
N ARG A 139 16.26 -5.84 -6.08
CA ARG A 139 16.82 -4.54 -6.45
C ARG A 139 16.13 -3.46 -5.62
N VAL A 140 16.92 -2.64 -4.94
CA VAL A 140 16.41 -1.45 -4.24
C VAL A 140 16.36 -0.33 -5.26
N GLU A 141 15.16 0.12 -5.61
CA GLU A 141 14.97 1.27 -6.50
C GLU A 141 14.47 2.48 -5.70
N ASN A 142 15.13 3.62 -5.90
CA ASN A 142 14.70 4.91 -5.37
C ASN A 142 13.47 5.39 -6.17
N ASP A 143 12.30 5.36 -5.55
CA ASP A 143 11.01 5.56 -6.23
C ASP A 143 10.64 7.06 -6.36
N TYR A 144 10.63 7.80 -5.25
CA TYR A 144 10.31 9.23 -5.21
C TYR A 144 10.91 9.92 -3.99
N PRO A 145 11.18 11.25 -4.02
CA PRO A 145 11.81 11.97 -2.92
C PRO A 145 10.85 12.16 -1.74
N ILE A 146 11.35 12.03 -0.51
CA ILE A 146 10.61 12.25 0.74
C ILE A 146 11.11 13.51 1.43
N SER A 147 12.42 13.69 1.48
CA SER A 147 13.10 14.85 2.04
C SER A 147 14.34 15.20 1.24
N ALA A 148 14.80 16.43 1.39
CA ALA A 148 16.04 16.90 0.80
C ALA A 148 16.67 17.98 1.67
N GLU A 149 17.99 17.99 1.73
CA GLU A 149 18.77 18.98 2.48
C GLU A 149 19.87 19.55 1.58
N GLN A 150 20.05 20.86 1.62
CA GLN A 150 21.19 21.53 1.01
C GLN A 150 22.21 21.86 2.09
N LYS A 151 23.42 21.35 1.92
CA LYS A 151 24.50 21.50 2.91
C LYS A 151 25.70 22.18 2.27
N CYS A 152 26.33 23.09 2.99
CA CYS A 152 27.65 23.59 2.61
C CYS A 152 28.65 22.44 2.61
N THR A 153 29.41 22.30 1.53
CA THR A 153 30.43 21.26 1.39
C THR A 153 31.61 21.43 2.36
N VAL A 154 31.84 22.65 2.85
CA VAL A 154 32.97 22.97 3.73
C VAL A 154 32.61 22.85 5.21
N CYS A 155 31.58 23.57 5.67
CA CYS A 155 31.22 23.58 7.09
C CYS A 155 30.02 22.68 7.44
N ASN A 156 29.44 21.98 6.46
CA ASN A 156 28.29 21.09 6.62
C ASN A 156 27.01 21.77 7.19
N HIS A 157 26.98 23.11 7.19
CA HIS A 157 25.81 23.89 7.57
C HIS A 157 24.64 23.58 6.62
N VAL A 158 23.46 23.33 7.19
CA VAL A 158 22.23 23.09 6.42
C VAL A 158 21.62 24.43 6.06
N ALA A 159 21.75 24.81 4.79
CA ALA A 159 21.23 26.07 4.27
C ALA A 159 19.72 26.03 4.04
N ASP A 160 19.19 24.86 3.66
CA ASP A 160 17.76 24.67 3.49
C ASP A 160 17.37 23.20 3.59
N LYS A 161 16.11 22.96 3.95
CA LYS A 161 15.52 21.64 4.07
C LYS A 161 14.13 21.63 3.46
N TRP A 162 13.88 20.63 2.63
CA TRP A 162 12.58 20.29 2.11
C TRP A 162 12.13 18.94 2.68
N GLU A 163 10.86 18.87 3.03
CA GLU A 163 10.19 17.64 3.43
C GLU A 163 8.77 17.68 2.89
N TYR A 164 8.32 16.58 2.30
CA TYR A 164 6.96 16.49 1.79
C TYR A 164 5.96 16.43 2.96
N LYS A 165 5.02 17.38 2.99
CA LYS A 165 3.88 17.38 3.92
C LYS A 165 2.63 16.93 3.17
N GLU A 166 2.01 15.85 3.66
CA GLU A 166 0.73 15.32 3.16
C GLU A 166 -0.45 16.25 3.46
#